data_AF-A0A7C2BXC9-F1
#
_entry.id   AF-A0A7C2BXC9-F1
#
_cell.length_a   1.000
_cell.length_b   1.000
_cell.length_c   1.000
_cell.angle_alpha   90.00
_cell.angle_beta   90.00
_cell.angle_gamma   90.00
#
_symmetry.space_group_name_H-M   'P 1'
#
loop_
_entity.id
_entity.type
_entity.pdbx_description
1 polymer ?
#
loop_
_entity_poly.entity_id
_entity_poly.type
_entity_poly.pdbx_seq_one_letter_code
_entity_poly.pdbx_strand_id
1 'polypeptide(L)'
;MAVRSDLNSWRVVGAGAIFFLGIASFHGSLPSTRISSNPLTQRPSEVRPFDPDRQSETSAESEDLSISLSRMEPCGDCGGGRAFTFEVRHKRRGTLTSFTIRNETAQIDEIAIVNSSRAIVLGSVSGTVRIVNVVDLEANSVRDSFYCHFPSIYGRFIAYVKFAPRHPSPLVWSFVYLVYDVLASPEQNRLSGGRGLEDRERVGIPIYPLENVERKVYEPVILDEEEARQIAEVEANPLAEEEAHSLGSEGLFWLQEGVVAFVDRWKRKNHLVVVDVRSGLA
;
A
#
# COMPACT_ATOMS: atom_id res chain seq x y z
N MET A 1 -12.58 1.55 -37.69
CA MET A 1 -12.14 2.64 -36.80
C MET A 1 -11.10 2.02 -35.87
N ALA A 2 -9.82 2.17 -36.18
CA ALA A 2 -8.74 1.53 -35.44
C ALA A 2 -8.29 2.45 -34.31
N VAL A 3 -8.49 2.02 -33.06
CA VAL A 3 -7.99 2.72 -31.87
C VAL A 3 -6.53 2.32 -31.69
N ARG A 4 -5.62 3.29 -31.83
CA ARG A 4 -4.22 3.15 -31.44
C ARG A 4 -4.17 3.17 -29.91
N SER A 5 -3.64 2.11 -29.32
CA SER A 5 -3.24 2.07 -27.91
C SER A 5 -1.85 2.68 -27.77
N ASP A 6 -1.76 3.86 -27.15
CA ASP A 6 -0.48 4.45 -26.77
C ASP A 6 0.12 3.65 -25.61
N LEU A 7 1.30 3.08 -25.84
CA LEU A 7 2.10 2.35 -24.85
C LEU A 7 2.75 3.36 -23.89
N ASN A 8 2.36 3.30 -22.61
CA ASN A 8 3.05 4.01 -21.52
C ASN A 8 4.51 3.52 -21.43
N SER A 9 5.46 4.45 -21.52
CA SER A 9 6.88 4.16 -21.41
C SER A 9 7.31 4.06 -19.94
N TRP A 10 7.71 2.87 -19.50
CA TRP A 10 8.32 2.64 -18.19
C TRP A 10 9.85 2.69 -18.31
N ARG A 11 10.53 3.41 -17.41
CA ARG A 11 12.00 3.44 -17.32
C ARG A 11 12.46 2.72 -16.06
N VAL A 12 12.98 1.50 -16.22
CA VAL A 12 13.75 0.85 -15.16
C VAL A 12 15.20 1.35 -15.26
N VAL A 13 15.63 2.19 -14.31
CA VAL A 13 17.04 2.59 -14.21
C VAL A 13 17.77 1.53 -13.38
N GLY A 14 18.24 0.48 -14.05
CA GLY A 14 19.12 -0.49 -13.43
C GLY A 14 20.49 0.14 -13.16
N ALA A 15 20.87 0.29 -11.89
CA ALA A 15 22.23 0.66 -11.52
C ALA A 15 23.17 -0.55 -11.69
N GLY A 16 23.59 -0.80 -12.93
CA GLY A 16 24.60 -1.79 -13.30
C GLY A 16 25.85 -1.10 -13.88
N ALA A 17 27.02 -1.48 -13.36
CA ALA A 17 28.37 -1.06 -13.68
C ALA A 17 28.59 -0.34 -15.03
N ILE A 18 29.15 0.87 -14.93
CA ILE A 18 29.55 1.75 -16.03
C ILE A 18 30.71 1.12 -16.81
N PHE A 19 30.44 0.64 -18.03
CA PHE A 19 31.44 0.65 -19.10
C PHE A 19 31.34 1.98 -19.84
N PHE A 20 32.47 2.67 -19.93
CA PHE A 20 32.65 3.93 -20.63
C PHE A 20 32.19 3.84 -22.09
N LEU A 21 31.35 4.77 -22.54
CA LEU A 21 31.50 5.55 -23.78
C LEU A 21 30.33 6.54 -23.93
N GLY A 22 30.66 7.85 -23.94
CA GLY A 22 29.75 8.93 -24.37
C GLY A 22 29.13 9.76 -23.24
N ILE A 23 29.95 10.56 -22.54
CA ILE A 23 29.44 11.62 -21.64
C ILE A 23 28.90 12.77 -22.50
N ALA A 24 27.58 12.89 -22.60
CA ALA A 24 26.94 14.17 -22.90
C ALA A 24 26.67 14.87 -21.56
N SER A 25 27.54 15.83 -21.20
CA SER A 25 27.34 16.67 -20.02
C SER A 25 26.22 17.67 -20.29
N PHE A 26 25.00 17.37 -19.83
CA PHE A 26 23.96 18.38 -19.69
C PHE A 26 24.25 19.21 -18.44
N HIS A 27 24.78 20.42 -18.62
CA HIS A 27 24.84 21.45 -17.58
C HIS A 27 23.59 22.33 -17.69
N GLY A 28 22.45 21.77 -17.28
CA GLY A 28 21.22 22.53 -17.07
C GLY A 28 21.10 22.85 -15.59
N SER A 29 21.18 24.13 -15.22
CA SER A 29 20.82 24.59 -13.87
C SER A 29 19.35 24.27 -13.66
N LEU A 30 19.05 23.29 -12.81
CA LEU A 30 17.68 23.07 -12.36
C LEU A 30 17.22 24.34 -11.64
N PRO A 31 16.10 24.97 -12.04
CA PRO A 31 15.59 26.11 -11.31
C PRO A 31 15.34 25.69 -9.86
N SER A 32 15.86 26.49 -8.92
CA SER A 32 15.58 26.36 -7.50
C SER A 32 14.12 26.74 -7.27
N THR A 33 13.21 25.81 -7.56
CA THR A 33 11.84 25.89 -7.09
C THR A 33 11.92 25.71 -5.58
N ARG A 34 11.56 26.76 -4.82
CA ARG A 34 11.33 26.64 -3.39
C ARG A 34 10.29 25.55 -3.19
N ILE A 35 10.75 24.38 -2.74
CA ILE A 35 9.88 23.31 -2.27
C ILE A 35 9.14 23.91 -1.09
N SER A 36 7.89 24.30 -1.33
CA SER A 36 6.98 24.71 -0.28
C SER A 36 6.88 23.52 0.67
N SER A 37 7.45 23.66 1.85
CA SER A 37 7.35 22.71 2.96
C SER A 37 5.93 22.74 3.49
N ASN A 38 4.98 22.26 2.68
CA ASN A 38 3.65 21.98 3.18
C ASN A 38 3.79 20.78 4.12
N PRO A 39 3.38 20.87 5.39
CA PRO A 39 3.71 19.90 6.44
C PRO A 39 2.99 18.55 6.33
N LEU A 40 2.49 18.18 5.14
CA LEU A 40 2.28 16.79 4.75
C LEU A 40 3.66 16.15 4.54
N THR A 41 4.42 16.11 5.63
CA THR A 41 5.74 15.51 5.74
C THR A 41 5.55 14.06 5.35
N GLN A 42 6.20 13.64 4.26
CA GLN A 42 6.31 12.25 3.87
C GLN A 42 6.93 11.49 5.04
N ARG A 43 6.09 10.94 5.90
CA ARG A 43 6.52 9.99 6.92
C ARG A 43 6.04 8.64 6.43
N PRO A 44 6.92 7.63 6.37
CA PRO A 44 6.47 6.25 6.44
C PRO A 44 5.47 6.18 7.59
N SER A 45 4.31 5.56 7.38
CA SER A 45 3.34 5.35 8.45
C SER A 45 4.07 4.79 9.66
N GLU A 46 4.00 5.51 10.79
CA GLU A 46 4.75 5.14 11.98
C GLU A 46 4.22 3.79 12.45
N VAL A 47 4.99 2.72 12.21
CA VAL A 47 4.56 1.37 12.55
C VAL A 47 4.61 1.24 14.06
N ARG A 48 3.47 1.47 14.70
CA ARG A 48 3.31 1.20 16.13
C ARG A 48 3.48 -0.30 16.38
N PRO A 49 4.15 -0.68 17.48
CA PRO A 49 4.13 -2.07 17.94
C PRO A 49 2.69 -2.53 18.10
N PHE A 50 2.41 -3.78 17.72
CA PHE A 50 1.09 -4.37 17.88
C PHE A 50 0.89 -4.75 19.36
N ASP A 51 0.04 -3.98 20.04
CA ASP A 51 -0.40 -4.18 21.41
C ASP A 51 -1.88 -3.75 21.51
N PRO A 52 -2.83 -4.60 21.09
CA PRO A 52 -4.25 -4.26 21.02
C PRO A 52 -4.87 -3.97 22.39
N ASP A 53 -4.19 -4.32 23.49
CA ASP A 53 -4.62 -3.99 24.84
C ASP A 53 -4.18 -2.58 25.27
N ARG A 54 -3.29 -1.94 24.51
CA ARG A 54 -2.78 -0.58 24.74
C ARG A 54 -3.03 0.35 23.55
N GLN A 55 -4.29 0.45 23.14
CA GLN A 55 -4.71 1.41 22.12
C GLN A 55 -4.33 2.84 22.52
N SER A 56 -3.49 3.48 21.70
CA SER A 56 -3.11 4.88 21.87
C SER A 56 -4.19 5.82 21.33
N GLU A 57 -4.24 7.04 21.85
CA GLU A 57 -5.04 8.10 21.26
C GLU A 57 -4.64 8.29 19.79
N THR A 58 -5.64 8.37 18.92
CA THR A 58 -5.42 8.52 17.47
C THR A 58 -6.41 9.54 16.94
N SER A 59 -5.88 10.57 16.29
CA SER A 59 -6.65 11.63 15.68
C SER A 59 -5.94 12.16 14.44
N ALA A 60 -6.69 12.82 13.58
CA ALA A 60 -6.20 13.55 12.42
C ALA A 60 -6.98 14.85 12.27
N GLU A 61 -6.31 15.88 11.77
CA GLU A 61 -6.89 17.20 11.63
C GLU A 61 -6.50 17.80 10.26
N SER A 62 -7.46 18.45 9.63
CA SER A 62 -7.29 19.25 8.41
C SER A 62 -7.89 20.64 8.64
N GLU A 63 -7.89 21.50 7.63
CA GLU A 63 -8.53 22.82 7.73
C GLU A 63 -10.02 22.70 8.10
N ASP A 64 -10.72 21.73 7.50
CA ASP A 64 -12.18 21.64 7.57
C ASP A 64 -12.71 20.56 8.51
N LEU A 65 -11.87 19.58 8.85
CA LEU A 65 -12.26 18.38 9.57
C LEU A 65 -11.31 18.07 10.72
N SER A 66 -11.85 17.44 11.77
CA SER A 66 -11.09 16.69 12.77
C SER A 66 -11.73 15.32 12.91
N ILE A 67 -10.92 14.26 12.88
CA ILE A 67 -11.34 12.88 13.13
C ILE A 67 -10.58 12.36 14.34
N SER A 68 -11.28 11.77 15.30
CA SER A 68 -10.63 11.18 16.49
C SER A 68 -11.30 9.89 16.88
N LEU A 69 -10.50 8.90 17.29
CA LEU A 69 -11.00 7.69 17.93
C LEU A 69 -11.64 8.09 19.27
N SER A 70 -12.95 7.91 19.39
CA SER A 70 -13.72 8.33 20.58
C SER A 70 -14.06 7.15 21.49
N ARG A 71 -14.22 5.95 20.92
CA ARG A 71 -14.58 4.76 21.70
C ARG A 71 -14.00 3.47 21.12
N MET A 72 -13.66 2.56 22.02
CA MET A 72 -13.27 1.18 21.72
C MET A 72 -14.07 0.25 22.63
N GLU A 73 -14.78 -0.71 22.03
CA GLU A 73 -15.66 -1.64 22.76
C GLU A 73 -15.37 -3.08 22.31
N PRO A 74 -15.50 -4.08 23.20
CA PRO A 74 -15.48 -5.49 22.79
C PRO A 74 -16.55 -5.77 21.74
N CYS A 75 -16.21 -6.58 20.74
CA CYS A 75 -17.10 -6.93 19.64
C CYS A 75 -17.00 -8.43 19.36
N GLY A 76 -18.01 -9.19 19.78
CA GLY A 76 -18.00 -10.67 19.70
C GLY A 76 -18.16 -11.22 18.27
N ASP A 77 -18.65 -10.41 17.35
CA ASP A 77 -18.82 -10.73 15.93
C ASP A 77 -17.70 -10.15 15.05
N CYS A 78 -16.78 -9.36 15.62
CA CYS A 78 -15.64 -8.79 14.89
C CYS A 78 -14.45 -9.75 14.95
N GLY A 79 -13.82 -10.04 13.80
CA GLY A 79 -12.61 -10.89 13.76
C GLY A 79 -11.43 -10.33 14.56
N GLY A 80 -11.38 -9.00 14.78
CA GLY A 80 -10.38 -8.32 15.62
C GLY A 80 -10.76 -8.23 17.09
N GLY A 81 -11.94 -8.73 17.48
CA GLY A 81 -12.45 -8.74 18.85
C GLY A 81 -12.91 -7.37 19.39
N ARG A 82 -12.78 -6.30 18.61
CA ARG A 82 -13.08 -4.92 19.03
C ARG A 82 -13.82 -4.15 17.93
N ALA A 83 -14.66 -3.21 18.34
CA ALA A 83 -15.25 -2.19 17.48
C ALA A 83 -14.67 -0.82 17.83
N PHE A 84 -14.37 -0.01 16.82
CA PHE A 84 -13.75 1.31 16.98
C PHE A 84 -14.70 2.38 16.45
N THR A 85 -15.14 3.28 17.32
CA THR A 85 -16.01 4.41 16.94
C THR A 85 -15.19 5.69 16.89
N PHE A 86 -15.36 6.42 15.79
CA PHE A 86 -14.68 7.67 15.52
C PHE A 86 -15.68 8.81 15.51
N GLU A 87 -15.29 9.94 16.08
CA GLU A 87 -16.01 11.21 15.95
C GLU A 87 -15.41 12.02 14.80
N VAL A 88 -16.28 12.60 13.97
CA VAL A 88 -15.92 13.46 12.85
C VAL A 88 -16.53 14.83 13.08
N ARG A 89 -15.69 15.81 13.36
CA ARG A 89 -16.09 17.21 13.56
C ARG A 89 -15.86 18.01 12.28
N HIS A 90 -16.93 18.48 11.66
CA HIS A 90 -16.89 19.41 10.54
C HIS A 90 -16.80 20.85 11.07
N LYS A 91 -15.60 21.43 11.06
CA LYS A 91 -15.30 22.73 11.69
C LYS A 91 -16.12 23.87 11.11
N ARG A 92 -16.26 23.91 9.78
CA ARG A 92 -17.03 24.96 9.08
C ARG A 92 -18.54 24.87 9.29
N ARG A 93 -19.08 23.65 9.34
CA ARG A 93 -20.53 23.41 9.50
C ARG A 93 -20.97 23.35 10.97
N GLY A 94 -20.02 23.19 11.90
CA GLY A 94 -20.32 22.96 13.31
C GLY A 94 -21.03 21.63 13.57
N THR A 95 -20.99 20.69 12.62
CA THR A 95 -21.65 19.38 12.75
C THR A 95 -20.69 18.34 13.29
N LEU A 96 -21.22 17.44 14.11
CA LEU A 96 -20.52 16.28 14.65
C LEU A 96 -21.24 15.03 14.15
N THR A 97 -20.51 14.15 13.48
CA THR A 97 -20.98 12.82 13.08
C THR A 97 -20.04 11.75 13.63
N SER A 98 -20.38 10.48 13.41
CA SER A 98 -19.52 9.37 13.80
C SER A 98 -19.67 8.20 12.85
N PHE A 99 -18.64 7.38 12.75
CA PHE A 99 -18.66 6.09 12.08
C PHE A 99 -17.99 5.03 12.95
N THR A 100 -18.33 3.77 12.74
CA THR A 100 -17.77 2.64 13.49
C THR A 100 -17.16 1.61 12.55
N ILE A 101 -15.94 1.17 12.86
CA ILE A 101 -15.26 0.06 12.20
C ILE A 101 -15.57 -1.22 12.99
N ARG A 102 -16.18 -2.21 12.32
CA ARG A 102 -16.55 -3.53 12.86
C ARG A 102 -16.03 -4.65 11.95
N ASN A 103 -14.74 -4.93 12.01
CA ASN A 103 -14.08 -5.95 11.17
C ASN A 103 -12.89 -6.59 11.90
N GLU A 104 -11.86 -7.03 11.18
CA GLU A 104 -10.66 -7.69 11.71
C GLU A 104 -9.63 -6.71 12.30
N THR A 105 -9.92 -5.41 12.27
CA THR A 105 -9.06 -4.41 12.92
C THR A 105 -9.02 -4.71 14.43
N ALA A 106 -7.81 -4.92 14.96
CA ALA A 106 -7.58 -5.18 16.38
C ALA A 106 -6.93 -3.97 17.09
N GLN A 107 -6.28 -3.07 16.33
CA GLN A 107 -5.65 -1.84 16.81
C GLN A 107 -5.71 -0.77 15.71
N ILE A 108 -5.88 0.50 16.10
CA ILE A 108 -5.80 1.67 15.21
C ILE A 108 -4.42 2.30 15.32
N ASP A 109 -3.77 2.48 14.17
CA ASP A 109 -2.41 2.98 14.08
C ASP A 109 -2.37 4.44 13.63
N GLU A 110 -3.11 4.77 12.56
CA GLU A 110 -3.08 6.09 11.92
C GLU A 110 -4.45 6.44 11.32
N ILE A 111 -4.75 7.74 11.26
CA ILE A 111 -5.88 8.29 10.49
C ILE A 111 -5.30 9.31 9.51
N ALA A 112 -5.71 9.25 8.25
CA ALA A 112 -5.37 10.24 7.23
C ALA A 112 -6.64 10.80 6.59
N ILE A 113 -6.78 12.12 6.62
CA ILE A 113 -7.88 12.83 5.96
C ILE A 113 -7.45 13.10 4.51
N VAL A 114 -8.11 12.45 3.56
CA VAL A 114 -7.80 12.63 2.13
C VAL A 114 -8.46 13.91 1.61
N ASN A 115 -9.74 14.10 1.93
CA ASN A 115 -10.50 15.30 1.62
C ASN A 115 -11.74 15.39 2.54
N SER A 116 -12.68 16.28 2.22
CA SER A 116 -13.89 16.49 3.03
C SER A 116 -14.86 15.30 3.07
N SER A 117 -14.74 14.34 2.15
CA SER A 117 -15.65 13.18 2.03
C SER A 117 -14.95 11.83 2.20
N ARG A 118 -13.62 11.80 2.30
CA ARG A 118 -12.83 10.56 2.39
C ARG A 118 -11.77 10.65 3.47
N ALA A 119 -11.66 9.56 4.22
CA ALA A 119 -10.55 9.32 5.13
C ALA A 119 -10.04 7.89 4.99
N ILE A 120 -8.82 7.67 5.45
CA ILE A 120 -8.19 6.37 5.60
C ILE A 120 -8.00 6.15 7.10
N VAL A 121 -8.39 4.99 7.59
CA VAL A 121 -8.03 4.53 8.93
C VAL A 121 -7.16 3.30 8.77
N LEU A 122 -5.88 3.45 9.10
CA LEU A 122 -4.93 2.37 9.11
C LEU A 122 -4.97 1.68 10.48
N GLY A 123 -5.09 0.37 10.46
CA GLY A 123 -5.01 -0.45 11.66
C GLY A 123 -4.15 -1.68 11.49
N SER A 124 -4.03 -2.42 12.58
CA SER A 124 -3.33 -3.69 12.65
C SER A 124 -4.32 -4.82 12.92
N VAL A 125 -4.10 -5.96 12.26
CA VAL A 125 -4.82 -7.21 12.51
C VAL A 125 -4.02 -8.10 13.45
N SER A 126 -2.73 -8.27 13.15
CA SER A 126 -1.77 -9.01 13.97
C SER A 126 -0.36 -8.63 13.56
N GLY A 127 0.62 -8.72 14.45
CA GLY A 127 2.06 -8.63 14.13
C GLY A 127 2.40 -7.59 13.03
N THR A 128 2.72 -8.08 11.83
CA THR A 128 3.05 -7.27 10.64
C THR A 128 1.91 -7.11 9.63
N VAL A 129 0.76 -7.76 9.85
CA VAL A 129 -0.44 -7.64 9.01
C VAL A 129 -1.16 -6.35 9.38
N ARG A 130 -1.36 -5.50 8.37
CA ARG A 130 -2.11 -4.26 8.48
C ARG A 130 -3.43 -4.38 7.74
N ILE A 131 -4.39 -3.56 8.15
CA ILE A 131 -5.67 -3.41 7.47
C ILE A 131 -5.89 -1.93 7.17
N VAL A 132 -6.21 -1.65 5.92
CA VAL A 132 -6.63 -0.32 5.48
C VAL A 132 -8.15 -0.30 5.47
N ASN A 133 -8.73 0.72 6.10
CA ASN A 133 -10.16 1.01 6.04
C ASN A 133 -10.37 2.33 5.31
N VAL A 134 -11.04 2.28 4.16
CA VAL A 134 -11.42 3.48 3.41
C VAL A 134 -12.80 3.92 3.88
N VAL A 135 -12.91 5.15 4.36
CA VAL A 135 -14.13 5.66 5.00
C VAL A 135 -14.79 6.70 4.10
N ASP A 136 -16.10 6.53 3.90
CA ASP A 136 -16.96 7.55 3.32
C ASP A 136 -17.53 8.42 4.45
N LEU A 137 -17.02 9.65 4.58
CA LEU A 137 -17.41 10.56 5.65
C LEU A 137 -18.81 11.15 5.45
N GLU A 138 -19.36 11.11 4.24
CA GLU A 138 -20.73 11.57 3.98
C GLU A 138 -21.74 10.48 4.37
N ALA A 139 -21.43 9.23 4.01
CA ALA A 139 -22.23 8.07 4.40
C ALA A 139 -22.00 7.63 5.86
N ASN A 140 -20.96 8.16 6.52
CA ASN A 140 -20.52 7.79 7.86
C ASN A 140 -20.27 6.28 8.00
N SER A 141 -19.62 5.68 7.00
CA SER A 141 -19.42 4.23 6.94
C SER A 141 -18.09 3.85 6.29
N VAL A 142 -17.62 2.65 6.59
CA VAL A 142 -16.49 2.03 5.89
C VAL A 142 -16.97 1.63 4.49
N ARG A 143 -16.29 2.17 3.49
CA ARG A 143 -16.56 1.95 2.06
C ARG A 143 -15.80 0.76 1.50
N ASP A 144 -14.58 0.52 1.98
CA ASP A 144 -13.74 -0.61 1.58
C ASP A 144 -12.78 -0.99 2.73
N SER A 145 -12.33 -2.24 2.73
CA SER A 145 -11.32 -2.71 3.69
C SER A 145 -10.47 -3.82 3.09
N PHE A 146 -9.15 -3.77 3.32
CA PHE A 146 -8.24 -4.77 2.76
C PHE A 146 -6.97 -4.96 3.58
N TYR A 147 -6.38 -6.15 3.48
CA TYR A 147 -5.15 -6.51 4.17
C TYR A 147 -3.92 -6.11 3.36
N CYS A 148 -2.86 -5.69 4.06
CA CYS A 148 -1.60 -5.34 3.45
C CYS A 148 -0.40 -5.51 4.39
N HIS A 149 0.79 -5.37 3.83
CA HIS A 149 2.03 -5.16 4.54
C HIS A 149 2.67 -3.84 4.10
N PHE A 150 3.38 -3.18 5.02
CA PHE A 150 4.13 -1.94 4.76
C PHE A 150 3.33 -0.84 4.02
N PRO A 151 2.13 -0.47 4.50
CA PRO A 151 1.35 0.59 3.86
C PRO A 151 2.08 1.94 3.95
N SER A 152 1.93 2.74 2.90
CA SER A 152 2.47 4.09 2.79
C SER A 152 1.43 4.98 2.12
N ILE A 153 0.99 6.03 2.82
CA ILE A 153 -0.10 6.91 2.41
C ILE A 153 0.48 8.26 1.95
N TYR A 154 0.03 8.77 0.80
CA TYR A 154 0.29 10.16 0.41
C TYR A 154 -0.80 10.70 -0.51
N GLY A 155 -1.45 11.79 -0.08
CA GLY A 155 -2.60 12.36 -0.79
C GLY A 155 -3.72 11.33 -0.90
N ARG A 156 -4.18 11.05 -2.12
CA ARG A 156 -5.22 10.06 -2.38
C ARG A 156 -4.74 8.61 -2.53
N PHE A 157 -3.44 8.37 -2.54
CA PHE A 157 -2.90 7.06 -2.86
C PHE A 157 -2.36 6.32 -1.64
N ILE A 158 -2.47 5.00 -1.69
CA ILE A 158 -1.90 4.07 -0.72
C ILE A 158 -1.05 3.06 -1.48
N ALA A 159 0.25 3.02 -1.22
CA ALA A 159 1.16 2.01 -1.77
C ALA A 159 1.49 0.99 -0.68
N TYR A 160 1.54 -0.29 -1.03
CA TYR A 160 1.76 -1.36 -0.06
C TYR A 160 2.25 -2.64 -0.72
N VAL A 161 2.74 -3.56 0.10
CA VAL A 161 2.99 -4.95 -0.29
C VAL A 161 1.72 -5.77 -0.06
N LYS A 162 1.31 -6.53 -1.08
CA LYS A 162 0.15 -7.41 -1.03
C LYS A 162 0.23 -8.34 0.17
N PHE A 163 -0.88 -8.47 0.90
CA PHE A 163 -1.01 -9.51 1.92
C PHE A 163 -0.99 -10.91 1.30
N ALA A 164 -0.17 -11.78 1.87
CA ALA A 164 -0.11 -13.18 1.55
C ALA A 164 -0.28 -13.98 2.86
N PRO A 165 -1.36 -14.78 3.01
CA PRO A 165 -1.49 -15.60 4.20
C PRO A 165 -0.31 -16.56 4.30
N ARG A 166 0.14 -16.84 5.54
CA ARG A 166 1.20 -17.82 5.77
C ARG A 166 0.75 -19.18 5.24
N HIS A 167 1.45 -19.67 4.23
CA HIS A 167 1.23 -21.02 3.72
C HIS A 167 2.08 -22.02 4.52
N PRO A 168 1.59 -23.25 4.77
CA PRO A 168 2.32 -24.26 5.54
C PRO A 168 3.58 -24.79 4.84
N SER A 169 3.83 -24.43 3.59
CA SER A 169 4.97 -24.90 2.80
C SER A 169 6.12 -23.88 2.83
N PRO A 170 7.40 -24.29 2.91
CA PRO A 170 8.57 -23.41 2.93
C PRO A 170 8.86 -22.71 1.59
N LEU A 171 7.83 -22.51 0.76
CA LEU A 171 7.96 -21.83 -0.52
C LEU A 171 8.45 -20.41 -0.30
N VAL A 172 9.33 -19.95 -1.19
CA VAL A 172 9.79 -18.56 -1.23
C VAL A 172 8.70 -17.74 -1.92
N TRP A 173 8.27 -16.64 -1.29
CA TRP A 173 7.20 -15.78 -1.82
C TRP A 173 7.81 -14.51 -2.40
N SER A 174 7.51 -14.24 -3.67
CA SER A 174 7.77 -12.93 -4.25
C SER A 174 6.76 -11.90 -3.75
N PHE A 175 7.23 -10.74 -3.32
CA PHE A 175 6.36 -9.62 -3.02
C PHE A 175 5.71 -9.07 -4.28
N VAL A 176 4.43 -8.73 -4.18
CA VAL A 176 3.70 -7.97 -5.18
C VAL A 176 3.36 -6.63 -4.57
N TYR A 177 3.79 -5.55 -5.21
CA TYR A 177 3.58 -4.19 -4.75
C TYR A 177 2.37 -3.63 -5.46
N LEU A 178 1.43 -3.12 -4.68
CA LEU A 178 0.14 -2.65 -5.13
C LEU A 178 -0.03 -1.19 -4.78
N VAL A 179 -0.94 -0.53 -5.51
CA VAL A 179 -1.41 0.80 -5.16
C VAL A 179 -2.94 0.86 -5.15
N TYR A 180 -3.50 1.67 -4.27
CA TYR A 180 -4.93 1.93 -4.15
C TYR A 180 -5.20 3.43 -4.30
N ASP A 181 -6.19 3.81 -5.11
CA ASP A 181 -6.69 5.18 -5.23
C ASP A 181 -7.97 5.34 -4.42
N VAL A 182 -7.91 6.13 -3.34
CA VAL A 182 -9.01 6.35 -2.39
C VAL A 182 -10.19 7.10 -3.02
N LEU A 183 -9.98 7.81 -4.13
CA LEU A 183 -11.05 8.51 -4.83
C LEU A 183 -11.77 7.63 -5.84
N ALA A 184 -11.16 6.51 -6.25
CA ALA A 184 -11.79 5.53 -7.11
C ALA A 184 -12.80 4.66 -6.33
N SER A 185 -13.69 3.98 -7.05
CA SER A 185 -14.58 3.01 -6.41
C SER A 185 -13.80 1.77 -5.94
N PRO A 186 -14.30 1.04 -4.93
CA PRO A 186 -13.70 -0.23 -4.52
C PRO A 186 -13.48 -1.21 -5.69
N GLU A 187 -14.42 -1.27 -6.65
CA GLU A 187 -14.34 -2.12 -7.84
C GLU A 187 -13.25 -1.67 -8.80
N GLN A 188 -13.05 -0.35 -8.97
CA GLN A 188 -11.98 0.20 -9.81
C GLN A 188 -10.58 -0.08 -9.24
N ASN A 189 -10.49 -0.32 -7.94
CA ASN A 189 -9.26 -0.74 -7.27
C ASN A 189 -9.08 -2.28 -7.27
N ARG A 190 -9.83 -3.02 -8.07
CA ARG A 190 -9.70 -4.49 -8.18
C ARG A 190 -9.52 -4.89 -9.63
N LEU A 191 -8.65 -5.87 -9.87
CA LEU A 191 -8.53 -6.49 -11.18
C LEU A 191 -9.83 -7.24 -11.53
N SER A 192 -10.23 -7.20 -12.80
CA SER A 192 -11.44 -7.86 -13.28
C SER A 192 -11.43 -9.37 -12.96
N GLY A 193 -12.52 -9.90 -12.43
CA GLY A 193 -12.65 -11.33 -12.09
C GLY A 193 -12.35 -11.67 -10.63
N GLY A 194 -12.17 -10.67 -9.76
CA GLY A 194 -12.11 -10.87 -8.30
C GLY A 194 -13.43 -11.39 -7.71
N ARG A 195 -13.39 -11.88 -6.45
CA ARG A 195 -14.54 -12.43 -5.72
C ARG A 195 -15.52 -11.37 -5.19
N GLY A 196 -15.57 -10.19 -5.82
CA GLY A 196 -16.34 -9.04 -5.35
C GLY A 196 -15.67 -8.26 -4.21
N LEU A 197 -16.45 -7.45 -3.49
CA LEU A 197 -15.96 -6.54 -2.45
C LEU A 197 -15.57 -7.23 -1.14
N GLU A 198 -16.05 -8.45 -0.91
CA GLU A 198 -15.69 -9.26 0.26
C GLU A 198 -14.24 -9.78 0.18
N ASP A 199 -13.62 -9.73 -1.02
CA ASP A 199 -12.22 -10.08 -1.18
C ASP A 199 -11.34 -8.95 -0.63
N ARG A 200 -10.72 -9.23 0.53
CA ARG A 200 -9.80 -8.33 1.23
C ARG A 200 -8.33 -8.55 0.88
N GLU A 201 -8.01 -9.57 0.09
CA GLU A 201 -6.63 -9.93 -0.27
C GLU A 201 -6.27 -9.49 -1.68
N ARG A 202 -7.26 -9.42 -2.57
CA ARG A 202 -7.13 -9.02 -3.99
C ARG A 202 -7.68 -7.62 -4.20
N VAL A 203 -7.06 -6.67 -3.52
CA VAL A 203 -7.40 -5.25 -3.57
C VAL A 203 -6.15 -4.47 -3.93
N GLY A 204 -6.29 -3.41 -4.72
CA GLY A 204 -5.22 -2.61 -5.32
C GLY A 204 -4.91 -2.99 -6.76
N ILE A 205 -4.12 -2.16 -7.42
CA ILE A 205 -3.61 -2.38 -8.77
C ILE A 205 -2.11 -2.70 -8.68
N PRO A 206 -1.63 -3.82 -9.27
CA PRO A 206 -0.21 -4.13 -9.30
C PRO A 206 0.59 -3.03 -9.97
N ILE A 207 1.70 -2.65 -9.34
CA ILE A 207 2.66 -1.68 -9.87
C ILE A 207 4.07 -2.27 -10.05
N TYR A 208 4.35 -3.39 -9.39
CA TYR A 208 5.60 -4.15 -9.52
C TYR A 208 5.44 -5.53 -8.84
N PRO A 209 6.15 -6.60 -9.26
CA PRO A 209 7.04 -6.72 -10.41
C PRO A 209 6.32 -6.51 -11.76
N LEU A 210 7.06 -6.25 -12.84
CA LEU A 210 6.48 -5.90 -14.14
C LEU A 210 5.62 -7.03 -14.71
N GLU A 211 6.04 -8.26 -14.51
CA GLU A 211 5.37 -9.50 -14.88
C GLU A 211 3.98 -9.62 -14.23
N ASN A 212 3.80 -9.13 -13.00
CA ASN A 212 2.48 -9.03 -12.35
C ASN A 212 1.62 -7.92 -12.98
N VAL A 213 2.23 -6.79 -13.33
CA VAL A 213 1.56 -5.66 -13.99
C VAL A 213 1.05 -6.08 -15.37
N GLU A 214 1.92 -6.69 -16.18
CA GLU A 214 1.63 -7.12 -17.55
C GLU A 214 0.53 -8.18 -17.59
N ARG A 215 0.58 -9.15 -16.68
CA ARG A 215 -0.42 -10.23 -16.60
C ARG A 215 -1.70 -9.81 -15.89
N LYS A 216 -1.72 -8.66 -15.21
CA LYS A 216 -2.82 -8.21 -14.35
C LYS A 216 -3.22 -9.28 -13.32
N VAL A 217 -2.24 -9.77 -12.57
CA VAL A 217 -2.43 -10.81 -11.54
C VAL A 217 -1.89 -10.39 -10.18
N TYR A 218 -2.55 -10.88 -9.13
CA TYR A 218 -2.15 -10.67 -7.75
C TYR A 218 -1.20 -11.74 -7.23
N GLU A 219 -1.15 -12.86 -7.94
CA GLU A 219 -0.43 -14.04 -7.54
C GLU A 219 1.07 -13.74 -7.58
N PRO A 220 1.79 -14.00 -6.49
CA PRO A 220 3.25 -13.99 -6.56
C PRO A 220 3.69 -15.01 -7.61
N VAL A 221 4.82 -14.76 -8.26
CA VAL A 221 5.45 -15.81 -9.07
C VAL A 221 5.90 -16.90 -8.09
N ILE A 222 5.15 -18.00 -8.06
CA ILE A 222 5.46 -19.22 -7.33
C ILE A 222 6.28 -20.07 -8.29
N LEU A 223 7.52 -20.37 -7.94
CA LEU A 223 8.32 -21.38 -8.65
C LEU A 223 7.54 -22.69 -8.65
N ASP A 224 7.58 -23.45 -9.75
CA ASP A 224 6.74 -24.63 -9.87
C ASP A 224 7.01 -25.65 -8.74
N GLU A 225 6.04 -26.50 -8.37
CA GLU A 225 6.21 -27.41 -7.22
C GLU A 225 7.37 -28.39 -7.40
N GLU A 226 7.69 -28.79 -8.64
CA GLU A 226 8.79 -29.69 -8.95
C GLU A 226 10.14 -28.97 -8.78
N GLU A 227 10.22 -27.72 -9.22
CA GLU A 227 11.35 -26.81 -9.11
C GLU A 227 11.58 -26.40 -7.65
N ALA A 228 10.51 -26.07 -6.93
CA ALA A 228 10.54 -25.80 -5.49
C ALA A 228 10.92 -27.05 -4.68
N ARG A 229 10.47 -28.24 -5.09
CA ARG A 229 10.85 -29.50 -4.45
C ARG A 229 12.30 -29.89 -4.78
N GLN A 230 12.76 -29.70 -6.01
CA GLN A 230 14.17 -29.89 -6.37
C GLN A 230 15.07 -28.94 -5.58
N ILE A 231 14.65 -27.69 -5.39
CA ILE A 231 15.31 -26.71 -4.54
C ILE A 231 15.34 -27.18 -3.07
N ALA A 232 14.19 -27.62 -2.54
CA ALA A 232 14.05 -28.01 -1.13
C ALA A 232 14.80 -29.31 -0.81
N GLU A 233 14.86 -30.28 -1.74
CA GLU A 233 15.68 -31.49 -1.58
C GLU A 233 17.19 -31.17 -1.58
N VAL A 234 17.61 -30.05 -2.18
CA VAL A 234 18.95 -29.48 -1.98
C VAL A 234 18.93 -28.52 -0.79
N GLU A 235 18.46 -28.98 0.37
CA GLU A 235 18.17 -28.26 1.64
C GLU A 235 19.34 -27.40 2.23
N ALA A 236 20.44 -27.24 1.50
CA ALA A 236 21.55 -26.32 1.76
C ALA A 236 21.80 -25.31 0.61
N ASN A 237 20.84 -25.11 -0.30
CA ASN A 237 21.03 -24.28 -1.48
C ASN A 237 20.36 -22.92 -1.32
N PRO A 238 21.10 -21.86 -0.95
CA PRO A 238 20.58 -20.51 -0.80
C PRO A 238 20.20 -19.84 -2.14
N LEU A 239 20.05 -20.63 -3.22
CA LEU A 239 19.73 -20.21 -4.59
C LEU A 239 18.24 -19.87 -4.77
N ALA A 240 17.30 -20.51 -4.07
CA ALA A 240 15.87 -20.22 -4.29
C ALA A 240 15.36 -18.94 -3.63
N GLU A 241 15.97 -18.53 -2.51
CA GLU A 241 15.78 -17.18 -1.99
C GLU A 241 16.30 -16.11 -2.96
N GLU A 242 17.16 -16.47 -3.92
CA GLU A 242 17.67 -15.51 -4.89
C GLU A 242 16.60 -15.08 -5.88
N GLU A 243 15.63 -15.91 -6.23
CA GLU A 243 14.72 -15.59 -7.33
C GLU A 243 13.50 -14.77 -6.91
N ALA A 244 13.21 -14.68 -5.61
CA ALA A 244 12.04 -13.97 -5.12
C ALA A 244 12.26 -12.47 -4.95
N HIS A 245 11.22 -11.70 -5.25
CA HIS A 245 11.16 -10.29 -4.93
C HIS A 245 10.91 -10.10 -3.43
N SER A 246 11.68 -9.23 -2.78
CA SER A 246 11.51 -8.89 -1.38
C SER A 246 11.76 -7.40 -1.15
N LEU A 247 11.07 -6.80 -0.19
CA LEU A 247 11.28 -5.38 0.12
C LEU A 247 12.66 -5.21 0.80
N GLY A 248 13.58 -4.53 0.10
CA GLY A 248 14.94 -4.25 0.56
C GLY A 248 15.08 -2.93 1.34
N SER A 249 14.12 -2.01 1.22
CA SER A 249 14.00 -0.81 2.05
C SER A 249 13.12 -1.05 3.28
N GLU A 250 13.03 -0.09 4.20
CA GLU A 250 12.16 -0.20 5.38
C GLU A 250 10.66 -0.01 5.08
N GLY A 251 10.34 0.44 3.86
CA GLY A 251 8.99 0.74 3.44
C GLY A 251 8.94 1.26 2.01
N LEU A 252 7.78 1.81 1.63
CA LEU A 252 7.56 2.52 0.38
C LEU A 252 7.52 4.03 0.63
N PHE A 253 8.16 4.80 -0.24
CA PHE A 253 8.36 6.24 -0.05
C PHE A 253 7.76 7.02 -1.21
N TRP A 254 6.79 7.87 -0.92
CA TRP A 254 6.27 8.81 -1.90
C TRP A 254 7.29 9.93 -2.13
N LEU A 255 7.72 10.15 -3.36
CA LEU A 255 8.58 11.28 -3.73
C LEU A 255 7.75 12.55 -3.94
N GLN A 256 6.53 12.37 -4.44
CA GLN A 256 5.48 13.37 -4.65
C GLN A 256 4.16 12.63 -4.88
N GLU A 257 3.06 13.36 -5.09
CA GLU A 257 1.76 12.72 -5.32
C GLU A 257 1.79 11.89 -6.61
N GLY A 258 1.46 10.61 -6.46
CA GLY A 258 1.45 9.65 -7.56
C GLY A 258 2.84 9.17 -8.01
N VAL A 259 3.93 9.48 -7.28
CA VAL A 259 5.25 8.89 -7.57
C VAL A 259 5.82 8.23 -6.32
N VAL A 260 5.95 6.90 -6.35
CA VAL A 260 6.46 6.09 -5.23
C VAL A 260 7.80 5.47 -5.61
N ALA A 261 8.70 5.41 -4.63
CA ALA A 261 9.99 4.77 -4.74
C ALA A 261 10.22 3.79 -3.58
N PHE A 262 10.92 2.71 -3.86
CA PHE A 262 11.33 1.71 -2.86
C PHE A 262 12.53 0.92 -3.39
N VAL A 263 13.21 0.20 -2.50
CA VAL A 263 14.26 -0.73 -2.90
C VAL A 263 13.67 -2.14 -2.88
N ASP A 264 13.66 -2.78 -4.04
CA ASP A 264 13.35 -4.20 -4.17
C ASP A 264 14.65 -5.00 -4.16
N ARG A 265 14.70 -6.10 -3.41
CA ARG A 265 15.80 -7.06 -3.46
C ARG A 265 15.34 -8.25 -4.28
N TRP A 266 16.03 -8.46 -5.40
CA TRP A 266 15.78 -9.54 -6.34
C TRP A 266 17.11 -10.05 -6.89
N LYS A 267 17.30 -11.37 -6.97
CA LYS A 267 18.56 -12.00 -7.43
C LYS A 267 19.79 -11.50 -6.66
N ARG A 268 19.60 -11.34 -5.34
CA ARG A 268 20.57 -10.76 -4.38
C ARG A 268 21.07 -9.35 -4.73
N LYS A 269 20.38 -8.65 -5.62
CA LYS A 269 20.68 -7.26 -5.99
C LYS A 269 19.59 -6.36 -5.47
N ASN A 270 19.98 -5.17 -5.05
CA ASN A 270 19.05 -4.12 -4.70
C ASN A 270 18.74 -3.31 -5.96
N HIS A 271 17.46 -3.22 -6.29
CA HIS A 271 16.92 -2.45 -7.40
C HIS A 271 16.14 -1.27 -6.82
N LEU A 272 16.55 -0.04 -7.17
CA LEU A 272 15.73 1.12 -6.92
C LEU A 272 14.56 1.11 -7.92
N VAL A 273 13.35 0.91 -7.41
CA VAL A 273 12.13 0.95 -8.19
C VAL A 273 11.49 2.33 -8.00
N VAL A 274 11.11 2.96 -9.10
CA VAL A 274 10.36 4.22 -9.10
C VAL A 274 9.16 4.04 -10.01
N VAL A 275 7.96 4.20 -9.45
CA VAL A 275 6.69 4.03 -10.16
C VAL A 275 5.97 5.36 -10.20
N ASP A 276 5.53 5.76 -11.39
CA ASP A 276 4.69 6.93 -11.62
C ASP A 276 3.26 6.47 -11.98
N VAL A 277 2.31 6.78 -11.10
CA VAL A 277 0.89 6.43 -11.25
C VAL A 277 0.02 7.65 -11.56
N ARG A 278 0.63 8.81 -11.88
CA ARG A 278 -0.10 10.06 -12.16
C ARG A 278 -0.93 9.98 -13.45
N SER A 279 -0.53 9.13 -14.40
CA SER A 279 -1.31 8.86 -15.62
C SER A 279 -2.58 8.02 -15.37
N GLY A 280 -2.84 7.65 -14.12
CA GLY A 280 -3.91 6.75 -13.73
C GLY A 280 -3.44 5.31 -13.56
N LEU A 281 -4.31 4.49 -12.97
CA LEU A 281 -4.15 3.05 -12.80
C LEU A 281 -4.95 2.37 -13.92
N ALA A 282 -4.32 1.53 -14.74
CA ALA A 282 -4.88 0.97 -15.97
C ALA A 282 -5.23 -0.52 -15.88
#